data_AF-A0A6C0UU88-F1
#
_entry.id   AF-A0A6C0UU88-F1
#
_cell.length_a   1.000
_cell.length_b   1.000
_cell.length_c   1.000
_cell.angle_alpha   90.00
_cell.angle_beta   90.00
_cell.angle_gamma   90.00
#
_symmetry.space_group_name_H-M   'P 1'
#
loop_
_entity.id
_entity.type
_entity.pdbx_description
1 polymer ?
#
loop_
_entity_poly.entity_id
_entity_poly.type
_entity_poly.pdbx_seq_one_letter_code
_entity_poly.pdbx_strand_id
1 'polypeptide(L)'
;MSHTEGSSSSAGSEAYHVSLDRIGEALENLYISRSRQAPVNYIKFWLLLKYKGLEYGGERVKVDTNNVEEEAMEVIGVDHISEYIDENDRPFYDPFTSQALKNDISRWFWQSNTKKFLTNNVTTADPRSWLSFTQDNGGFYVSCQDEYYEHLGQGQDGFAYDDDSRVSISLIDIMAWYFRYETFSEELSYSELRGRFKERFNLDETELSLMFDESDTDMSGFYSTDFDEYELARMVAERSDSSASDLSDMEPEPVFSEDKQDVIIKSTMDTTYDLFDPDIDPTEDAVEAITEDGERNLLFVGPPGTGKTRKAFDISNDIGVKRFFFQFHQSYSYEDFVESYEPVVEDGTIEFDEVEKGFRKACRYAQDDADDDEYVFVILDEINRANVSEVFGELFSLIEYREEIEEMDVDQQLMYSDDQLIVPNNLVIIGTMNNLDKSTEEMEFALRRRFSEIEVPPSTGELRNILDKQEGHDWDPEELDELALLLNMVNDEGEYPLGHTYFKDTKGLDELLKTYRRRIRPSIKQYFGEYQEEQLELVDDLFQQAARMELSDVS
;
A
#
# COMPACT_ATOMS: atom_id res chain seq x y z
N MET A 1 -32.48 -62.01 29.08
CA MET A 1 -32.08 -62.19 27.67
C MET A 1 -31.90 -60.79 27.12
N SER A 2 -30.76 -60.15 27.35
CA SER A 2 -29.57 -60.20 26.48
C SER A 2 -29.92 -59.93 25.03
N HIS A 3 -29.61 -58.74 24.53
CA HIS A 3 -28.82 -58.59 23.31
C HIS A 3 -28.01 -57.29 23.37
N THR A 4 -26.78 -57.47 22.92
CA THR A 4 -25.56 -56.67 23.04
C THR A 4 -25.36 -55.76 21.84
N GLU A 5 -24.60 -54.70 22.09
CA GLU A 5 -23.57 -54.06 21.24
C GLU A 5 -23.93 -53.49 19.87
N GLY A 6 -23.64 -52.19 19.76
CA GLY A 6 -23.38 -51.45 18.54
C GLY A 6 -22.66 -50.16 18.91
N SER A 7 -21.44 -50.28 19.44
CA SER A 7 -20.52 -49.15 19.56
C SER A 7 -20.06 -48.76 18.16
N SER A 8 -20.72 -47.77 17.55
CA SER A 8 -20.15 -47.02 16.44
C SER A 8 -19.42 -45.81 17.03
N SER A 9 -18.11 -45.95 17.21
CA SER A 9 -17.20 -44.82 17.29
C SER A 9 -17.26 -44.08 15.95
N SER A 10 -18.15 -43.11 15.81
CA SER A 10 -17.91 -42.00 14.89
C SER A 10 -16.87 -41.13 15.57
N ALA A 11 -15.63 -41.15 15.05
CA ALA A 11 -14.70 -40.06 15.30
C ALA A 11 -15.40 -38.79 14.79
N GLY A 12 -16.00 -38.03 15.71
CA GLY A 12 -16.44 -36.68 15.39
C GLY A 12 -15.19 -35.88 15.13
N SER A 13 -15.14 -35.16 14.00
CA SER A 13 -14.22 -34.03 13.88
C SER A 13 -14.48 -33.13 15.08
N GLU A 14 -13.52 -33.02 15.99
CA GLU A 14 -13.62 -32.07 17.09
C GLU A 14 -13.69 -30.67 16.46
N ALA A 15 -14.79 -29.99 16.72
CA ALA A 15 -15.03 -28.63 16.29
C ALA A 15 -14.30 -27.70 17.25
N TYR A 16 -13.50 -26.77 16.72
CA TYR A 16 -12.79 -25.77 17.52
C TYR A 16 -13.59 -24.47 17.56
N HIS A 17 -13.52 -23.78 18.68
CA HIS A 17 -14.13 -22.48 18.95
C HIS A 17 -13.09 -21.54 19.54
N VAL A 18 -13.34 -20.23 19.48
CA VAL A 18 -12.55 -19.28 20.27
C VAL A 18 -12.79 -19.56 21.76
N SER A 19 -11.72 -19.67 22.55
CA SER A 19 -11.83 -19.99 23.97
C SER A 19 -12.54 -18.87 24.74
N LEU A 20 -13.33 -19.24 25.74
CA LEU A 20 -14.02 -18.26 26.58
C LEU A 20 -13.03 -17.36 27.34
N ASP A 21 -11.88 -17.91 27.75
CA ASP A 21 -10.80 -17.14 28.37
C ASP A 21 -10.28 -16.06 27.41
N ARG A 22 -10.01 -16.40 26.15
CA ARG A 22 -9.57 -15.43 25.14
C ARG A 22 -10.62 -14.39 24.82
N ILE A 23 -11.89 -14.79 24.70
CA ILE A 23 -12.99 -13.83 24.53
C ILE A 23 -13.09 -12.90 25.74
N GLY A 24 -12.86 -13.41 26.95
CA GLY A 24 -12.84 -12.64 28.19
C GLY A 24 -11.72 -11.58 28.25
N GLU A 25 -10.52 -11.93 27.79
CA GLU A 25 -9.38 -11.02 27.62
C GLU A 25 -9.64 -9.97 26.54
N ALA A 26 -10.09 -10.41 25.36
CA ALA A 26 -10.46 -9.51 24.27
C ALA A 26 -11.54 -8.51 24.71
N LEU A 27 -12.51 -8.96 25.50
CA LEU A 27 -13.51 -8.11 26.11
C LEU A 27 -12.90 -7.05 27.06
N GLU A 28 -11.83 -7.36 27.81
CA GLU A 28 -11.14 -6.36 28.65
C GLU A 28 -10.42 -5.34 27.79
N ASN A 29 -9.62 -5.82 26.85
CA ASN A 29 -8.77 -4.98 26.02
C ASN A 29 -9.61 -4.06 25.12
N LEU A 30 -10.68 -4.57 24.51
CA LEU A 30 -11.62 -3.77 23.72
C LEU A 30 -12.38 -2.78 24.61
N TYR A 31 -12.71 -3.13 25.85
CA TYR A 31 -13.36 -2.21 26.80
C TYR A 31 -12.42 -1.08 27.25
N ILE A 32 -11.15 -1.40 27.52
CA ILE A 32 -10.10 -0.43 27.87
C ILE A 32 -9.88 0.52 26.68
N SER A 33 -9.73 -0.03 25.47
CA SER A 33 -9.65 0.72 24.21
C SER A 33 -10.85 1.66 24.07
N ARG A 34 -12.07 1.18 24.35
CA ARG A 34 -13.33 1.95 24.35
C ARG A 34 -13.36 3.12 25.36
N SER A 35 -12.62 3.04 26.46
CA SER A 35 -12.64 4.09 27.50
C SER A 35 -11.66 5.24 27.24
N ARG A 36 -10.69 5.05 26.34
CA ARG A 36 -9.55 5.95 26.13
C ARG A 36 -9.16 6.23 24.68
N GLN A 37 -9.68 5.51 23.70
CA GLN A 37 -9.29 5.63 22.30
C GLN A 37 -10.54 5.69 21.42
N ALA A 38 -10.64 6.73 20.58
CA ALA A 38 -11.71 6.98 19.62
C ALA A 38 -13.11 7.34 20.16
N PRO A 39 -13.90 8.14 19.42
CA PRO A 39 -15.35 8.12 19.57
C PRO A 39 -15.83 6.80 18.96
N VAL A 40 -15.88 5.78 19.81
CA VAL A 40 -16.05 4.37 19.50
C VAL A 40 -17.26 4.06 18.57
N ASN A 41 -18.26 4.95 18.56
CA ASN A 41 -19.37 4.94 17.60
C ASN A 41 -18.94 5.05 16.12
N TYR A 42 -17.80 5.66 15.81
CA TYR A 42 -17.37 5.92 14.43
C TYR A 42 -16.52 4.79 13.84
N ILE A 43 -15.73 4.09 14.66
CA ILE A 43 -15.02 2.88 14.22
C ILE A 43 -16.02 1.79 13.81
N LYS A 44 -17.06 1.60 14.64
CA LYS A 44 -18.19 0.72 14.31
C LYS A 44 -18.87 1.13 13.01
N PHE A 45 -19.07 2.43 12.80
CA PHE A 45 -19.67 2.95 11.57
C PHE A 45 -18.79 2.66 10.35
N TRP A 46 -17.47 2.83 10.48
CA TRP A 46 -16.48 2.53 9.44
C TRP A 46 -16.41 1.04 9.09
N LEU A 47 -16.27 0.14 10.07
CA LEU A 47 -16.26 -1.31 9.82
C LEU A 47 -17.53 -1.79 9.12
N LEU A 48 -18.68 -1.24 9.47
CA LEU A 48 -19.95 -1.56 8.81
C LEU A 48 -20.01 -1.01 7.38
N LEU A 49 -19.35 0.12 7.07
CA LEU A 49 -19.22 0.62 5.70
C LEU A 49 -18.32 -0.30 4.87
N LYS A 50 -17.19 -0.71 5.44
CA LYS A 50 -16.23 -1.65 4.85
C LYS A 50 -16.89 -2.98 4.50
N TYR A 51 -17.65 -3.57 5.42
CA TYR A 51 -18.47 -4.76 5.18
C TYR A 51 -19.48 -4.60 4.02
N LYS A 52 -20.00 -3.38 3.80
CA LYS A 52 -20.93 -3.08 2.69
C LYS A 52 -20.23 -2.81 1.35
N GLY A 53 -18.91 -2.96 1.30
CA GLY A 53 -18.09 -2.76 0.11
C GLY A 53 -17.59 -1.32 -0.05
N LEU A 54 -17.37 -0.59 1.04
CA LEU A 54 -16.64 0.68 0.95
C LEU A 54 -15.19 0.37 0.59
N GLU A 55 -14.73 0.94 -0.51
CA GLU A 55 -13.38 0.74 -1.04
C GLU A 55 -12.86 2.08 -1.57
N TYR A 56 -11.56 2.31 -1.39
CA TYR A 56 -10.91 3.48 -1.98
C TYR A 56 -10.93 3.39 -3.51
N GLY A 57 -11.34 4.48 -4.18
CA GLY A 57 -11.57 4.46 -5.64
C GLY A 57 -12.78 3.63 -6.10
N GLY A 58 -13.52 3.00 -5.18
CA GLY A 58 -14.68 2.14 -5.46
C GLY A 58 -16.00 2.88 -5.62
N GLU A 59 -17.08 2.12 -5.85
CA GLU A 59 -18.44 2.68 -5.96
C GLU A 59 -18.98 3.21 -4.62
N ARG A 60 -19.87 4.20 -4.68
CA ARG A 60 -20.54 4.74 -3.49
C ARG A 60 -21.42 3.69 -2.80
N VAL A 61 -21.23 3.50 -1.50
CA VAL A 61 -22.01 2.57 -0.67
C VAL A 61 -23.34 3.19 -0.28
N LYS A 62 -24.44 2.47 -0.54
CA LYS A 62 -25.80 2.91 -0.18
C LYS A 62 -26.16 2.51 1.26
N VAL A 63 -26.56 3.50 2.06
CA VAL A 63 -27.03 3.35 3.44
C VAL A 63 -28.55 3.57 3.50
N ASP A 64 -29.32 2.51 3.79
CA ASP A 64 -30.79 2.55 3.93
C ASP A 64 -31.35 1.75 5.11
N THR A 65 -32.67 1.87 5.37
CA THR A 65 -33.35 1.30 6.56
C THR A 65 -33.61 -0.20 6.50
N ASN A 66 -33.40 -0.86 5.35
CA ASN A 66 -33.86 -2.23 5.11
C ASN A 66 -32.73 -3.26 5.08
N ASN A 67 -31.46 -2.82 5.21
CA ASN A 67 -30.26 -3.62 4.93
C ASN A 67 -29.49 -4.15 6.17
N VAL A 68 -30.11 -4.28 7.34
CA VAL A 68 -29.36 -4.23 8.63
C VAL A 68 -29.81 -5.24 9.71
N GLU A 69 -30.52 -6.33 9.40
CA GLU A 69 -31.03 -7.22 10.46
C GLU A 69 -30.16 -8.44 10.77
N GLU A 70 -29.47 -9.06 9.79
CA GLU A 70 -28.71 -10.30 10.02
C GLU A 70 -27.20 -10.02 10.17
N GLU A 71 -26.68 -9.16 9.30
CA GLU A 71 -25.24 -8.90 9.14
C GLU A 71 -24.66 -7.98 10.22
N ALA A 72 -25.46 -7.06 10.75
CA ALA A 72 -25.06 -6.25 11.89
C ALA A 72 -25.07 -7.05 13.19
N MET A 73 -25.97 -8.04 13.32
CA MET A 73 -26.08 -8.88 14.52
C MET A 73 -24.88 -9.83 14.66
N GLU A 74 -24.30 -10.33 13.57
CA GLU A 74 -23.07 -11.13 13.60
C GLU A 74 -21.88 -10.35 14.18
N VAL A 75 -21.73 -9.08 13.76
CA VAL A 75 -20.59 -8.22 14.17
C VAL A 75 -20.71 -7.75 15.63
N ILE A 76 -21.93 -7.49 16.13
CA ILE A 76 -22.14 -6.76 17.40
C ILE A 76 -23.18 -7.34 18.37
N GLY A 77 -23.86 -8.43 18.01
CA GLY A 77 -24.91 -9.05 18.82
C GLY A 77 -24.37 -10.15 19.74
N VAL A 78 -24.95 -10.29 20.92
CA VAL A 78 -24.74 -11.48 21.77
C VAL A 78 -26.11 -12.12 21.95
N ASP A 79 -26.23 -13.38 21.53
CA ASP A 79 -27.46 -14.15 21.70
C ASP A 79 -27.70 -14.48 23.19
N HIS A 80 -28.96 -14.70 23.58
CA HIS A 80 -29.36 -15.16 24.93
C HIS A 80 -29.18 -14.20 26.13
N ILE A 81 -28.68 -12.97 25.94
CA ILE A 81 -28.56 -11.97 27.02
C ILE A 81 -29.89 -11.66 27.72
N SER A 82 -31.02 -11.73 27.01
CA SER A 82 -32.35 -11.45 27.55
C SER A 82 -32.82 -12.42 28.63
N GLU A 83 -32.18 -13.58 28.79
CA GLU A 83 -32.52 -14.54 29.85
C GLU A 83 -31.88 -14.20 31.20
N TYR A 84 -30.85 -13.36 31.20
CA TYR A 84 -30.08 -12.99 32.39
C TYR A 84 -30.37 -11.57 32.88
N ILE A 85 -30.94 -10.71 32.02
CA ILE A 85 -31.16 -9.28 32.28
C ILE A 85 -32.59 -8.89 31.89
N ASP A 86 -33.25 -8.06 32.72
CA ASP A 86 -34.68 -7.72 32.63
C ASP A 86 -35.06 -7.19 31.22
N GLU A 87 -36.26 -7.51 30.71
CA GLU A 87 -36.71 -7.22 29.32
C GLU A 87 -36.66 -5.72 28.95
N ASN A 88 -36.61 -4.84 29.96
CA ASN A 88 -36.53 -3.38 29.80
C ASN A 88 -35.09 -2.82 29.73
N ASP A 89 -34.08 -3.66 29.93
CA ASP A 89 -32.68 -3.26 30.13
C ASP A 89 -31.70 -4.15 29.34
N ARG A 90 -32.07 -4.60 28.14
CA ARG A 90 -31.20 -5.38 27.24
C ARG A 90 -29.83 -4.70 27.09
N PRO A 91 -28.73 -5.25 27.62
CA PRO A 91 -27.40 -4.80 27.26
C PRO A 91 -26.96 -5.65 26.09
N PHE A 92 -27.17 -5.15 24.88
CA PHE A 92 -26.26 -5.55 23.82
C PHE A 92 -24.88 -5.09 24.27
N TYR A 93 -23.96 -6.03 24.55
CA TYR A 93 -22.57 -5.63 24.69
C TYR A 93 -22.04 -5.32 23.31
N ASP A 94 -21.99 -4.03 23.05
CA ASP A 94 -21.29 -3.48 21.93
C ASP A 94 -19.85 -3.23 22.40
N PRO A 95 -18.84 -3.94 21.87
CA PRO A 95 -17.45 -3.61 22.17
C PRO A 95 -17.16 -2.15 21.79
N PHE A 96 -18.02 -1.55 20.95
CA PHE A 96 -17.87 -0.21 20.45
C PHE A 96 -18.77 0.87 21.08
N THR A 97 -19.64 0.61 22.07
CA THR A 97 -20.49 1.68 22.65
C THR A 97 -20.80 1.55 24.15
N SER A 98 -20.92 2.71 24.84
CA SER A 98 -21.18 2.80 26.29
C SER A 98 -22.64 2.94 26.72
N GLN A 99 -23.57 2.92 25.78
CA GLN A 99 -24.99 3.05 26.09
C GLN A 99 -25.67 1.69 26.03
N ALA A 100 -26.45 1.35 27.07
CA ALA A 100 -27.40 0.24 26.99
C ALA A 100 -28.44 0.59 25.91
N LEU A 101 -28.35 -0.08 24.77
CA LEU A 101 -29.14 0.29 23.62
C LEU A 101 -30.52 -0.40 23.66
N LYS A 102 -31.58 0.40 23.75
CA LYS A 102 -32.98 -0.08 23.73
C LYS A 102 -33.45 -0.39 22.30
N ASN A 103 -34.08 -1.55 22.13
CA ASN A 103 -34.89 -2.03 20.99
C ASN A 103 -35.11 -1.04 19.82
N ASP A 104 -34.14 -0.93 18.88
CA ASP A 104 -34.28 -0.50 17.44
C ASP A 104 -32.95 0.06 16.83
N ILE A 105 -31.81 -0.56 17.12
CA ILE A 105 -30.49 0.07 16.88
C ILE A 105 -30.10 0.09 15.40
N SER A 106 -30.42 -0.96 14.65
CA SER A 106 -29.92 -1.12 13.29
C SER A 106 -30.47 -0.05 12.33
N ARG A 107 -31.71 0.42 12.55
CA ARG A 107 -32.37 1.46 11.74
C ARG A 107 -31.94 2.89 12.10
N TRP A 108 -31.67 3.18 13.38
CA TRP A 108 -31.35 4.53 13.84
C TRP A 108 -29.85 4.86 13.77
N PHE A 109 -28.96 3.87 13.89
CA PHE A 109 -27.51 4.07 13.98
C PHE A 109 -26.91 4.64 12.68
N TRP A 110 -27.14 3.97 11.55
CA TRP A 110 -26.69 4.38 10.22
C TRP A 110 -27.21 5.76 9.84
N GLN A 111 -28.53 5.96 9.88
CA GLN A 111 -29.13 7.23 9.51
C GLN A 111 -28.73 8.36 10.44
N SER A 112 -28.58 8.12 11.74
CA SER A 112 -28.20 9.17 12.69
C SER A 112 -26.76 9.65 12.42
N ASN A 113 -25.80 8.73 12.23
CA ASN A 113 -24.42 9.11 11.95
C ASN A 113 -24.25 9.73 10.55
N THR A 114 -24.77 9.07 9.50
CA THR A 114 -24.72 9.62 8.13
C THR A 114 -25.44 10.98 8.02
N LYS A 115 -26.60 11.15 8.68
CA LYS A 115 -27.33 12.42 8.70
C LYS A 115 -26.66 13.49 9.55
N LYS A 116 -25.97 13.14 10.64
CA LYS A 116 -25.18 14.11 11.43
C LYS A 116 -24.08 14.73 10.57
N PHE A 117 -23.35 13.92 9.81
CA PHE A 117 -22.30 14.39 8.89
C PHE A 117 -22.87 15.20 7.72
N LEU A 118 -24.05 14.84 7.20
CA LEU A 118 -24.76 15.61 6.16
C LEU A 118 -25.33 16.97 6.64
N THR A 119 -25.72 17.08 7.91
CA THR A 119 -26.45 18.27 8.42
C THR A 119 -25.57 19.25 9.21
N ASN A 120 -24.24 19.07 9.17
CA ASN A 120 -23.25 19.93 9.83
C ASN A 120 -23.47 20.05 11.35
N ASN A 121 -24.03 19.01 11.96
CA ASN A 121 -24.39 18.97 13.38
C ASN A 121 -23.42 18.07 14.15
N VAL A 122 -22.14 18.26 13.87
CA VAL A 122 -21.01 17.47 14.37
C VAL A 122 -20.41 18.22 15.56
N THR A 123 -20.13 17.51 16.65
CA THR A 123 -19.64 18.13 17.90
C THR A 123 -18.32 17.53 18.40
N THR A 124 -17.79 16.47 17.77
CA THR A 124 -16.65 15.70 18.31
C THR A 124 -15.66 15.12 17.28
N ALA A 125 -16.03 14.88 16.02
CA ALA A 125 -15.14 14.36 14.98
C ALA A 125 -15.76 14.59 13.59
N ASP A 126 -15.03 15.14 12.62
CA ASP A 126 -15.51 15.50 11.29
C ASP A 126 -14.75 14.77 10.15
N PRO A 127 -15.21 13.59 9.71
CA PRO A 127 -14.50 12.79 8.71
C PRO A 127 -14.73 13.28 7.26
N ARG A 128 -15.24 14.49 7.06
CA ARG A 128 -15.61 14.98 5.71
C ARG A 128 -14.44 15.40 4.84
N SER A 129 -13.23 15.53 5.38
CA SER A 129 -12.02 15.67 4.58
C SER A 129 -11.74 14.40 3.78
N TRP A 130 -12.09 13.23 4.32
CA TRP A 130 -11.65 11.94 3.80
C TRP A 130 -12.80 10.97 3.44
N LEU A 131 -14.03 11.26 3.87
CA LEU A 131 -15.27 10.59 3.46
C LEU A 131 -16.27 11.58 2.85
N SER A 132 -16.86 11.21 1.72
CA SER A 132 -17.93 11.96 1.08
C SER A 132 -19.29 11.40 1.47
N PHE A 133 -20.21 12.28 1.87
CA PHE A 133 -21.58 11.92 2.23
C PHE A 133 -22.55 12.64 1.29
N THR A 134 -23.35 11.87 0.54
CA THR A 134 -24.32 12.43 -0.42
C THR A 134 -25.72 11.86 -0.22
N GLN A 135 -26.74 12.56 -0.73
CA GLN A 135 -28.13 12.13 -0.66
C GLN A 135 -28.76 12.13 -2.05
N ASP A 136 -29.33 11.00 -2.47
CA ASP A 136 -30.00 10.84 -3.76
C ASP A 136 -31.20 9.88 -3.66
N ASN A 137 -32.32 10.22 -4.30
CA ASN A 137 -33.56 9.42 -4.40
C ASN A 137 -34.04 8.71 -3.10
N GLY A 138 -33.90 9.37 -1.94
CA GLY A 138 -34.37 8.85 -0.64
C GLY A 138 -33.41 7.91 0.09
N GLY A 139 -32.19 7.72 -0.42
CA GLY A 139 -31.10 7.01 0.26
C GLY A 139 -29.92 7.93 0.59
N PHE A 140 -29.08 7.51 1.53
CA PHE A 140 -27.80 8.15 1.83
C PHE A 140 -26.67 7.34 1.20
N TYR A 141 -25.62 8.01 0.73
CA TYR A 141 -24.47 7.36 0.11
C TYR A 141 -23.18 7.85 0.76
N VAL A 142 -22.22 6.94 0.90
CA VAL A 142 -20.87 7.21 1.42
C VAL A 142 -19.83 6.71 0.42
N SER A 143 -18.78 7.49 0.18
CA SER A 143 -17.61 7.07 -0.61
C SER A 143 -16.33 7.67 -0.02
N CYS A 144 -15.18 7.07 -0.33
CA CYS A 144 -13.88 7.63 0.04
C CYS A 144 -13.57 8.89 -0.80
N GLN A 145 -12.77 9.80 -0.25
CA GLN A 145 -12.16 10.93 -0.97
C GLN A 145 -10.65 10.69 -1.14
N ASP A 146 -9.98 11.55 -1.90
CA ASP A 146 -8.56 11.41 -2.25
C ASP A 146 -7.65 11.30 -1.00
N GLU A 147 -7.95 12.05 0.05
CA GLU A 147 -7.18 12.04 1.32
C GLU A 147 -7.59 10.88 2.27
N TYR A 148 -8.22 9.81 1.78
CA TYR A 148 -8.76 8.72 2.62
C TYR A 148 -7.75 8.15 3.61
N TYR A 149 -6.60 7.70 3.11
CA TYR A 149 -5.56 7.09 3.93
C TYR A 149 -4.75 8.12 4.73
N GLU A 150 -4.78 9.39 4.33
CA GLU A 150 -4.11 10.49 5.03
C GLU A 150 -4.78 10.83 6.36
N HIS A 151 -6.09 10.57 6.50
CA HIS A 151 -6.81 10.88 7.73
C HIS A 151 -7.32 9.65 8.47
N LEU A 152 -7.38 8.48 7.84
CA LEU A 152 -7.91 7.27 8.49
C LEU A 152 -7.09 6.92 9.75
N GLY A 153 -7.77 6.79 10.89
CA GLY A 153 -7.17 6.35 12.14
C GLY A 153 -6.37 7.43 12.89
N GLN A 154 -6.36 8.68 12.41
CA GLN A 154 -5.52 9.75 12.97
C GLN A 154 -6.27 10.98 13.43
N GLY A 155 -5.93 11.49 14.62
CA GLY A 155 -6.56 12.68 15.18
C GLY A 155 -8.06 12.49 15.42
N GLN A 156 -8.75 13.50 15.98
CA GLN A 156 -10.19 13.35 16.25
C GLN A 156 -11.00 13.09 14.97
N ASP A 157 -10.61 13.72 13.86
CA ASP A 157 -11.31 13.62 12.58
C ASP A 157 -11.11 12.27 11.87
N GLY A 158 -10.00 11.58 12.14
CA GLY A 158 -9.73 10.19 11.76
C GLY A 158 -10.24 9.15 12.76
N PHE A 159 -11.13 9.57 13.67
CA PHE A 159 -11.72 8.75 14.73
C PHE A 159 -10.78 8.40 15.89
N ALA A 160 -9.66 9.08 16.11
CA ALA A 160 -8.86 8.91 17.32
C ALA A 160 -9.42 9.69 18.54
N TYR A 161 -8.79 9.54 19.70
CA TYR A 161 -9.27 10.15 20.95
C TYR A 161 -9.13 11.67 20.98
N ASP A 162 -7.97 12.16 20.58
CA ASP A 162 -7.61 13.56 20.47
C ASP A 162 -6.78 13.79 19.20
N ASP A 163 -6.47 15.05 18.91
CA ASP A 163 -5.75 15.45 17.70
C ASP A 163 -4.29 14.95 17.68
N ASP A 164 -3.75 14.52 18.84
CA ASP A 164 -2.36 14.09 19.01
C ASP A 164 -2.24 12.57 19.16
N SER A 165 -3.31 11.81 18.90
CA SER A 165 -3.32 10.35 19.01
C SER A 165 -3.85 9.63 17.77
N ARG A 166 -3.54 8.33 17.67
CA ARG A 166 -4.09 7.42 16.65
C ARG A 166 -5.07 6.41 17.23
N VAL A 167 -5.84 5.78 16.35
CA VAL A 167 -6.60 4.56 16.66
C VAL A 167 -5.62 3.39 16.75
N SER A 168 -5.73 2.57 17.80
CA SER A 168 -4.88 1.41 18.01
C SER A 168 -5.69 0.26 18.61
N ILE A 169 -6.51 -0.40 17.80
CA ILE A 169 -7.29 -1.56 18.25
C ILE A 169 -6.48 -2.82 18.04
N SER A 170 -6.27 -3.61 19.08
CA SER A 170 -5.67 -4.95 18.97
C SER A 170 -6.42 -5.82 17.95
N LEU A 171 -5.73 -6.21 16.87
CA LEU A 171 -6.33 -7.01 15.80
C LEU A 171 -6.73 -8.39 16.31
N ILE A 172 -5.89 -9.00 17.13
CA ILE A 172 -6.16 -10.32 17.71
C ILE A 172 -7.40 -10.33 18.61
N ASP A 173 -7.64 -9.24 19.35
CA ASP A 173 -8.77 -9.13 20.24
C ASP A 173 -10.08 -8.85 19.50
N ILE A 174 -10.05 -8.01 18.46
CA ILE A 174 -11.22 -7.81 17.61
C ILE A 174 -11.55 -9.08 16.80
N MET A 175 -10.55 -9.85 16.36
CA MET A 175 -10.77 -11.15 15.72
C MET A 175 -11.38 -12.16 16.70
N ALA A 176 -10.84 -12.27 17.92
CA ALA A 176 -11.39 -13.15 18.95
C ALA A 176 -12.85 -12.82 19.27
N TRP A 177 -13.18 -11.53 19.37
CA TRP A 177 -14.56 -11.09 19.52
C TRP A 177 -15.41 -11.42 18.29
N TYR A 178 -14.92 -11.11 17.09
CA TYR A 178 -15.68 -11.30 15.85
C TYR A 178 -16.04 -12.77 15.61
N PHE A 179 -15.06 -13.66 15.77
CA PHE A 179 -15.18 -15.09 15.52
C PHE A 179 -15.75 -15.90 16.70
N ARG A 180 -16.24 -15.24 17.77
CA ARG A 180 -16.73 -15.88 19.01
C ARG A 180 -17.79 -16.98 18.81
N TYR A 181 -18.58 -16.92 17.75
CA TYR A 181 -19.62 -17.91 17.42
C TYR A 181 -19.25 -18.82 16.24
N GLU A 182 -18.10 -18.57 15.59
CA GLU A 182 -17.66 -19.38 14.47
C GLU A 182 -17.15 -20.74 14.95
N THR A 183 -17.35 -21.75 14.11
CA THR A 183 -16.88 -23.10 14.36
C THR A 183 -15.84 -23.46 13.32
N PHE A 184 -14.67 -23.88 13.78
CA PHE A 184 -13.53 -24.21 12.94
C PHE A 184 -13.32 -25.73 12.87
N SER A 185 -12.97 -26.23 11.69
CA SER A 185 -12.62 -27.65 11.49
C SER A 185 -11.22 -28.00 11.99
N GLU A 186 -10.36 -26.98 12.16
CA GLU A 186 -8.97 -27.08 12.61
C GLU A 186 -8.57 -25.77 13.32
N GLU A 187 -7.48 -25.80 14.08
CA GLU A 187 -6.86 -24.60 14.65
C GLU A 187 -6.22 -23.81 13.50
N LEU A 188 -6.72 -22.60 13.24
CA LEU A 188 -6.14 -21.74 12.21
C LEU A 188 -4.97 -20.94 12.79
N SER A 189 -3.99 -20.65 11.95
CA SER A 189 -2.92 -19.72 12.28
C SER A 189 -3.45 -18.28 12.38
N TYR A 190 -2.66 -17.41 13.02
CA TYR A 190 -2.93 -15.97 13.06
C TYR A 190 -3.12 -15.39 11.66
N SER A 191 -2.25 -15.76 10.70
CA SER A 191 -2.31 -15.30 9.31
C SER A 191 -3.61 -15.73 8.60
N GLU A 192 -4.08 -16.96 8.82
CA GLU A 192 -5.32 -17.44 8.22
C GLU A 192 -6.56 -16.73 8.80
N LEU A 193 -6.59 -16.49 10.11
CA LEU A 193 -7.67 -15.70 10.74
C LEU A 193 -7.65 -14.24 10.28
N ARG A 194 -6.45 -13.65 10.22
CA ARG A 194 -6.23 -12.29 9.71
C ARG A 194 -6.74 -12.16 8.28
N GLY A 195 -6.37 -13.10 7.40
CA GLY A 195 -6.85 -13.15 6.02
C GLY A 195 -8.38 -13.25 5.93
N ARG A 196 -9.00 -14.12 6.73
CA ARG A 196 -10.48 -14.21 6.78
C ARG A 196 -11.13 -12.91 7.26
N PHE A 197 -10.57 -12.28 8.29
CA PHE A 197 -11.07 -11.01 8.81
C PHE A 197 -10.97 -9.90 7.76
N LYS A 198 -9.82 -9.81 7.08
CA LYS A 198 -9.55 -8.88 5.98
C LYS A 198 -10.55 -9.05 4.84
N GLU A 199 -10.71 -10.27 4.31
CA GLU A 199 -11.66 -10.58 3.23
C GLU A 199 -13.10 -10.25 3.63
N ARG A 200 -13.49 -10.58 4.87
CA ARG A 200 -14.86 -10.42 5.36
C ARG A 200 -15.28 -8.96 5.44
N PHE A 201 -14.37 -8.07 5.80
CA PHE A 201 -14.61 -6.64 5.88
C PHE A 201 -14.14 -5.88 4.63
N ASN A 202 -13.64 -6.55 3.60
CA ASN A 202 -13.06 -5.91 2.41
C ASN A 202 -11.97 -4.89 2.79
N LEU A 203 -11.13 -5.24 3.77
CA LEU A 203 -10.04 -4.38 4.23
C LEU A 203 -8.85 -4.53 3.29
N ASP A 204 -8.20 -3.43 2.98
CA ASP A 204 -6.84 -3.47 2.43
C ASP A 204 -5.80 -3.52 3.56
N GLU A 205 -4.56 -3.82 3.20
CA GLU A 205 -3.45 -3.90 4.16
C GLU A 205 -3.16 -2.53 4.82
N THR A 206 -3.49 -1.43 4.15
CA THR A 206 -3.21 -0.06 4.62
C THR A 206 -4.18 0.28 5.73
N GLU A 207 -5.45 -0.04 5.52
CA GLU A 207 -6.52 0.08 6.51
C GLU A 207 -6.23 -0.78 7.74
N LEU A 208 -5.69 -1.99 7.55
CA LEU A 208 -5.27 -2.85 8.65
C LEU A 208 -4.17 -2.16 9.48
N SER A 209 -3.11 -1.69 8.82
CA SER A 209 -1.96 -1.05 9.45
C SER A 209 -2.30 0.28 10.14
N LEU A 210 -3.23 1.05 9.58
CA LEU A 210 -3.63 2.36 10.13
C LEU A 210 -4.59 2.25 11.32
N MET A 211 -5.47 1.24 11.32
CA MET A 211 -6.55 1.13 12.32
C MET A 211 -6.27 0.13 13.44
N PHE A 212 -5.43 -0.87 13.19
CA PHE A 212 -5.21 -1.98 14.11
C PHE A 212 -3.77 -2.06 14.60
N ASP A 213 -3.61 -2.65 15.78
CA ASP A 213 -2.33 -3.04 16.34
C ASP A 213 -2.13 -4.54 16.12
N GLU A 214 -1.09 -4.86 15.36
CA GLU A 214 -0.72 -6.23 14.97
C GLU A 214 0.49 -6.75 15.76
N SER A 215 0.95 -6.02 16.79
CA SER A 215 2.12 -6.41 17.58
C SER A 215 1.92 -7.68 18.42
N ASP A 216 0.67 -8.04 18.73
CA ASP A 216 0.33 -9.29 19.40
C ASP A 216 -0.23 -10.32 18.41
N THR A 217 0.56 -11.37 18.19
CA THR A 217 0.24 -12.51 17.33
C THR A 217 0.10 -13.82 18.12
N ASP A 218 0.09 -13.76 19.46
CA ASP A 218 0.07 -14.95 20.31
C ASP A 218 -1.30 -15.66 20.26
N MET A 219 -1.33 -16.79 19.55
CA MET A 219 -2.50 -17.67 19.45
C MET A 219 -2.60 -18.68 20.60
N SER A 220 -1.73 -18.58 21.62
CA SER A 220 -1.74 -19.52 22.74
C SER A 220 -3.06 -19.46 23.52
N GLY A 221 -3.73 -20.61 23.65
CA GLY A 221 -5.04 -20.68 24.31
C GLY A 221 -6.18 -20.03 23.54
N PHE A 222 -5.99 -19.67 22.27
CA PHE A 222 -7.03 -19.06 21.44
C PHE A 222 -8.17 -20.04 21.14
N TYR A 223 -7.87 -21.32 20.93
CA TYR A 223 -8.85 -22.35 20.59
C TYR A 223 -9.24 -23.23 21.77
N SER A 224 -10.51 -23.64 21.78
CA SER A 224 -11.10 -24.58 22.73
C SER A 224 -12.07 -25.51 22.00
N THR A 225 -12.16 -26.77 22.44
CA THR A 225 -13.20 -27.73 22.01
C THR A 225 -14.49 -27.59 22.83
N ASP A 226 -14.43 -26.85 23.93
CA ASP A 226 -15.57 -26.56 24.81
C ASP A 226 -16.00 -25.10 24.62
N PHE A 227 -17.26 -24.89 24.25
CA PHE A 227 -17.88 -23.58 24.12
C PHE A 227 -19.30 -23.60 24.71
N ASP A 228 -19.60 -22.62 25.56
CA ASP A 228 -20.93 -22.46 26.18
C ASP A 228 -21.44 -21.03 25.94
N GLU A 229 -22.45 -20.91 25.08
CA GLU A 229 -23.12 -19.64 24.74
C GLU A 229 -23.72 -18.95 25.96
N TYR A 230 -24.18 -19.70 26.97
CA TYR A 230 -24.74 -19.15 28.20
C TYR A 230 -23.65 -18.59 29.12
N GLU A 231 -22.47 -19.24 29.13
CA GLU A 231 -21.31 -18.73 29.86
C GLU A 231 -20.78 -17.44 29.23
N LEU A 232 -20.70 -17.38 27.90
CA LEU A 232 -20.38 -16.14 27.18
C LEU A 232 -21.37 -15.02 27.51
N ALA A 233 -22.69 -15.30 27.41
CA ALA A 233 -23.73 -14.31 27.73
C ALA A 233 -23.63 -13.81 29.18
N ARG A 234 -23.28 -14.69 30.11
CA ARG A 234 -23.06 -14.35 31.52
C ARG A 234 -21.82 -13.49 31.74
N MET A 235 -20.69 -13.83 31.11
CA MET A 235 -19.44 -13.06 31.20
C MET A 235 -19.67 -11.62 30.72
N VAL A 236 -20.37 -11.48 29.61
CA VAL A 236 -20.75 -10.19 29.03
C VAL A 236 -21.66 -9.39 29.96
N ALA A 237 -22.67 -10.04 30.56
CA ALA A 237 -23.58 -9.44 31.53
C ALA A 237 -22.84 -8.90 32.76
N GLU A 238 -21.98 -9.71 33.37
CA GLU A 238 -21.22 -9.34 34.59
C GLU A 238 -20.28 -8.15 34.34
N ARG A 239 -19.70 -8.04 33.14
CA ARG A 239 -18.85 -6.90 32.74
C ARG A 239 -19.62 -5.60 32.57
N SER A 240 -20.85 -5.65 32.07
CA SER A 240 -21.69 -4.46 31.84
C SER A 240 -22.00 -3.68 33.13
N ASP A 241 -22.02 -4.36 34.28
CA ASP A 241 -22.26 -3.80 35.61
C ASP A 241 -20.99 -3.25 36.30
N SER A 242 -19.80 -3.52 35.76
CA SER A 242 -18.54 -3.03 36.34
C SER A 242 -18.29 -1.56 35.97
N SER A 243 -18.09 -0.70 36.97
CA SER A 243 -17.71 0.70 36.75
C SER A 243 -16.25 0.80 36.31
N ALA A 244 -15.98 1.48 35.20
CA ALA A 244 -14.69 1.67 34.53
C ALA A 244 -13.55 2.36 35.33
N SER A 245 -13.58 2.33 36.66
CA SER A 245 -12.68 3.11 37.51
C SER A 245 -11.30 2.49 37.76
N ASP A 246 -11.10 1.21 37.43
CA ASP A 246 -9.93 0.46 37.93
C ASP A 246 -8.94 0.01 36.83
N LEU A 247 -9.15 0.36 35.56
CA LEU A 247 -8.28 -0.03 34.43
C LEU A 247 -7.86 1.17 33.57
N SER A 248 -7.16 2.13 34.20
CA SER A 248 -6.90 3.44 33.59
C SER A 248 -5.41 3.84 33.58
N ASP A 249 -4.51 2.96 33.14
CA ASP A 249 -3.07 3.27 33.16
C ASP A 249 -2.36 3.24 31.79
N MET A 250 -3.04 2.92 30.67
CA MET A 250 -2.42 2.97 29.33
C MET A 250 -2.47 4.38 28.71
N GLU A 251 -1.32 4.88 28.23
CA GLU A 251 -1.22 6.15 27.49
C GLU A 251 -1.68 5.96 26.03
N PRO A 252 -2.34 6.95 25.41
CA PRO A 252 -2.74 6.87 24.02
C PRO A 252 -1.51 6.83 23.09
N GLU A 253 -1.61 6.07 22.01
CA GLU A 253 -0.55 6.00 21.00
C GLU A 253 -0.47 7.32 20.21
N PRO A 254 0.73 7.88 20.00
CA PRO A 254 0.90 9.12 19.26
C PRO A 254 0.55 8.94 17.78
N VAL A 255 0.14 10.02 17.11
CA VAL A 255 -0.05 10.03 15.64
C VAL A 255 1.22 9.58 14.94
N PHE A 256 1.07 8.89 13.80
CA PHE A 256 2.18 8.66 12.91
C PHE A 256 2.78 9.99 12.46
N SER A 257 4.10 10.08 12.29
CA SER A 257 4.67 11.20 11.55
C SER A 257 4.23 11.11 10.09
N GLU A 258 4.10 12.25 9.39
CA GLU A 258 3.82 12.29 7.93
C GLU A 258 4.69 11.28 7.17
N ASP A 259 6.01 11.30 7.41
CA ASP A 259 6.95 10.35 6.81
C ASP A 259 6.64 8.87 7.08
N LYS A 260 6.02 8.52 8.22
CA LYS A 260 5.68 7.12 8.55
C LYS A 260 4.38 6.71 7.90
N GLN A 261 3.42 7.62 7.87
CA GLN A 261 2.15 7.39 7.23
C GLN A 261 2.32 7.21 5.72
N ASP A 262 3.08 8.09 5.07
CA ASP A 262 3.38 7.97 3.64
C ASP A 262 4.03 6.62 3.31
N VAL A 263 4.84 6.10 4.21
CA VAL A 263 5.47 4.80 4.05
C VAL A 263 4.46 3.68 4.14
N ILE A 264 3.58 3.71 5.14
CA ILE A 264 2.50 2.72 5.27
C ILE A 264 1.57 2.79 4.06
N ILE A 265 1.23 3.99 3.59
CA ILE A 265 0.41 4.18 2.40
C ILE A 265 1.13 3.63 1.16
N LYS A 266 2.39 3.99 0.92
CA LYS A 266 3.16 3.56 -0.26
C LYS A 266 3.48 2.07 -0.27
N SER A 267 3.85 1.49 0.88
CA SER A 267 4.15 0.05 0.96
C SER A 267 2.94 -0.82 0.67
N THR A 268 1.75 -0.24 0.81
CA THR A 268 0.53 -1.02 0.96
C THR A 268 -0.51 -0.74 -0.11
N MET A 269 -0.48 0.47 -0.68
CA MET A 269 -1.21 0.83 -1.89
C MET A 269 -0.46 0.49 -3.17
N ASP A 270 0.86 0.26 -3.10
CA ASP A 270 1.68 -0.14 -4.23
C ASP A 270 2.22 -1.55 -3.98
N THR A 271 1.34 -2.54 -4.23
CA THR A 271 1.64 -3.71 -5.08
C THR A 271 0.46 -4.67 -5.11
N THR A 272 -0.43 -4.44 -6.07
CA THR A 272 -1.14 -5.52 -6.76
C THR A 272 -0.13 -6.40 -7.50
N TYR A 273 0.79 -7.08 -6.81
CA TYR A 273 1.58 -8.16 -7.45
C TYR A 273 0.67 -9.27 -8.03
N ASP A 274 -0.62 -9.29 -7.65
CA ASP A 274 -1.62 -10.26 -8.09
C ASP A 274 -2.31 -9.96 -9.44
N LEU A 275 -2.06 -8.81 -10.09
CA LEU A 275 -2.65 -8.49 -11.40
C LEU A 275 -1.69 -8.65 -12.59
N PHE A 276 -0.42 -8.99 -12.35
CA PHE A 276 0.64 -8.87 -13.35
C PHE A 276 1.15 -10.23 -13.78
N ASP A 277 1.39 -10.37 -15.08
CA ASP A 277 1.99 -11.56 -15.66
C ASP A 277 3.53 -11.41 -15.55
N PRO A 278 4.19 -12.12 -14.62
CA PRO A 278 5.64 -12.03 -14.43
C PRO A 278 6.43 -12.55 -15.65
N ASP A 279 5.74 -13.13 -16.64
CA ASP A 279 6.35 -13.60 -17.89
C ASP A 279 6.54 -12.48 -18.94
N ILE A 280 6.03 -11.27 -18.72
CA ILE A 280 6.21 -10.14 -19.65
C ILE A 280 7.60 -9.50 -19.43
N ASP A 281 8.47 -9.54 -20.45
CA ASP A 281 9.75 -8.81 -20.41
C ASP A 281 9.47 -7.31 -20.55
N PRO A 282 9.85 -6.47 -19.56
CA PRO A 282 9.64 -5.02 -19.62
C PRO A 282 10.29 -4.36 -20.85
N THR A 283 11.33 -5.00 -21.39
CA THR A 283 12.03 -4.52 -22.58
C THR A 283 11.20 -4.74 -23.84
N GLU A 284 10.56 -5.91 -23.95
CA GLU A 284 9.69 -6.24 -25.09
C GLU A 284 8.42 -5.40 -25.04
N ASP A 285 7.80 -5.28 -23.87
CA ASP A 285 6.61 -4.46 -23.62
C ASP A 285 6.85 -2.97 -23.99
N ALA A 286 7.98 -2.41 -23.55
CA ALA A 286 8.33 -1.04 -23.91
C ALA A 286 8.57 -0.85 -25.42
N VAL A 287 9.12 -1.86 -26.12
CA VAL A 287 9.32 -1.80 -27.58
C VAL A 287 7.99 -1.92 -28.32
N GLU A 288 7.09 -2.79 -27.87
CA GLU A 288 5.72 -2.91 -28.40
C GLU A 288 4.96 -1.60 -28.22
N ALA A 289 4.99 -1.01 -27.02
CA ALA A 289 4.38 0.28 -26.74
C ALA A 289 4.88 1.38 -27.69
N ILE A 290 6.20 1.44 -27.95
CA ILE A 290 6.78 2.46 -28.86
C ILE A 290 6.39 2.19 -30.31
N THR A 291 6.52 0.95 -30.77
CA THR A 291 6.49 0.64 -32.20
C THR A 291 5.10 0.27 -32.72
N GLU A 292 4.27 -0.38 -31.90
CA GLU A 292 2.93 -0.85 -32.27
C GLU A 292 1.83 0.10 -31.76
N ASP A 293 1.89 0.50 -30.48
CA ASP A 293 0.84 1.33 -29.87
C ASP A 293 1.04 2.83 -30.11
N GLY A 294 2.23 3.24 -30.54
CA GLY A 294 2.54 4.64 -30.82
C GLY A 294 2.87 5.47 -29.56
N GLU A 295 3.12 4.81 -28.44
CA GLU A 295 3.54 5.49 -27.21
C GLU A 295 4.92 6.11 -27.36
N ARG A 296 5.12 7.28 -26.75
CA ARG A 296 6.44 7.94 -26.76
C ARG A 296 6.86 8.46 -25.40
N ASN A 297 5.99 8.39 -24.40
CA ASN A 297 6.32 8.79 -23.05
C ASN A 297 6.15 7.54 -22.20
N LEU A 298 7.25 6.90 -21.81
CA LEU A 298 7.24 5.70 -20.97
C LEU A 298 7.80 6.00 -19.59
N LEU A 299 7.20 5.44 -18.55
CA LEU A 299 7.69 5.56 -17.18
C LEU A 299 8.04 4.17 -16.64
N PHE A 300 9.32 3.92 -16.46
CA PHE A 300 9.81 2.67 -15.90
C PHE A 300 9.72 2.76 -14.38
N VAL A 301 8.84 1.97 -13.80
CA VAL A 301 8.59 1.94 -12.35
C VAL A 301 9.07 0.61 -11.80
N GLY A 302 9.62 0.65 -10.60
CA GLY A 302 9.90 -0.57 -9.86
C GLY A 302 10.96 -0.39 -8.79
N PRO A 303 11.33 -1.48 -8.13
CA PRO A 303 12.24 -1.44 -6.99
C PRO A 303 13.65 -0.98 -7.34
N PRO A 304 14.41 -0.44 -6.37
CA PRO A 304 15.80 -0.06 -6.61
C PRO A 304 16.62 -1.30 -6.98
N GLY A 305 17.43 -1.17 -8.02
CA GLY A 305 18.30 -2.25 -8.45
C GLY A 305 17.64 -3.33 -9.32
N THR A 306 16.50 -3.06 -9.97
CA THR A 306 15.94 -3.93 -11.02
C THR A 306 16.44 -3.61 -12.43
N GLY A 307 17.33 -2.63 -12.59
CA GLY A 307 17.98 -2.34 -13.87
C GLY A 307 17.19 -1.44 -14.82
N LYS A 308 16.19 -0.69 -14.35
CA LYS A 308 15.38 0.27 -15.15
C LYS A 308 16.19 1.13 -16.13
N THR A 309 17.18 1.88 -15.63
CA THR A 309 18.05 2.75 -16.45
C THR A 309 18.83 1.94 -17.49
N ARG A 310 19.21 0.71 -17.16
CA ARG A 310 19.92 -0.18 -18.08
C ARG A 310 19.00 -0.65 -19.20
N LYS A 311 17.77 -1.08 -18.89
CA LYS A 311 16.77 -1.47 -19.89
C LYS A 311 16.44 -0.31 -20.83
N ALA A 312 16.25 0.90 -20.30
CA ALA A 312 16.05 2.10 -21.11
C ALA A 312 17.24 2.35 -22.07
N PHE A 313 18.47 2.10 -21.62
CA PHE A 313 19.65 2.22 -22.48
C PHE A 313 19.69 1.16 -23.57
N ASP A 314 19.37 -0.09 -23.23
CA ASP A 314 19.37 -1.19 -24.17
C ASP A 314 18.30 -0.97 -25.27
N ILE A 315 17.07 -0.57 -24.92
CA ILE A 315 16.02 -0.17 -25.88
C ILE A 315 16.51 0.95 -26.81
N SER A 316 17.09 2.02 -26.26
CA SER A 316 17.58 3.13 -27.07
C SER A 316 18.74 2.75 -28.00
N ASN A 317 19.51 1.70 -27.68
CA ASN A 317 20.56 1.19 -28.57
C ASN A 317 19.99 0.28 -29.67
N ASP A 318 18.89 -0.38 -29.39
CA ASP A 318 18.29 -1.37 -30.29
C ASP A 318 17.44 -0.72 -31.39
N ILE A 319 16.61 0.27 -31.03
CA ILE A 319 15.68 0.93 -31.95
C ILE A 319 15.93 2.43 -32.16
N GLY A 320 16.86 3.02 -31.40
CA GLY A 320 17.15 4.47 -31.45
C GLY A 320 18.39 4.83 -32.26
N VAL A 321 18.39 6.05 -32.82
CA VAL A 321 19.54 6.60 -33.54
C VAL A 321 20.40 7.52 -32.68
N LYS A 322 19.79 8.11 -31.66
CA LYS A 322 20.45 9.01 -30.72
C LYS A 322 19.79 8.91 -29.35
N ARG A 323 20.62 9.00 -28.30
CA ARG A 323 20.18 9.11 -26.91
C ARG A 323 20.72 10.39 -26.28
N PHE A 324 19.85 11.08 -25.58
CA PHE A 324 20.14 12.12 -24.59
C PHE A 324 19.81 11.56 -23.21
N PHE A 325 20.68 11.81 -22.23
CA PHE A 325 20.53 11.27 -20.88
C PHE A 325 20.63 12.39 -19.86
N PHE A 326 19.66 12.44 -18.96
CA PHE A 326 19.57 13.41 -17.88
C PHE A 326 19.31 12.66 -16.59
N GLN A 327 20.03 13.03 -15.54
CA GLN A 327 19.80 12.49 -14.20
C GLN A 327 19.29 13.62 -13.32
N PHE A 328 18.05 13.49 -12.85
CA PHE A 328 17.38 14.53 -12.08
C PHE A 328 17.82 14.51 -10.62
N HIS A 329 17.82 15.68 -10.01
CA HIS A 329 18.16 15.91 -8.61
C HIS A 329 17.44 17.17 -8.10
N GLN A 330 17.32 17.34 -6.79
CA GLN A 330 16.51 18.41 -6.19
C GLN A 330 16.87 19.84 -6.63
N SER A 331 18.11 20.08 -7.08
CA SER A 331 18.54 21.39 -7.58
C SER A 331 18.41 21.55 -9.10
N TYR A 332 17.78 20.60 -9.80
CA TYR A 332 17.63 20.64 -11.25
C TYR A 332 16.45 21.56 -11.59
N SER A 333 16.66 22.54 -12.47
CA SER A 333 15.62 23.51 -12.83
C SER A 333 15.35 23.56 -14.33
N TYR A 334 14.35 24.36 -14.71
CA TYR A 334 14.05 24.66 -16.12
C TYR A 334 15.30 25.15 -16.88
N GLU A 335 16.10 26.00 -16.23
CA GLU A 335 17.33 26.58 -16.80
C GLU A 335 18.44 25.57 -17.09
N ASP A 336 18.37 24.38 -16.48
CA ASP A 336 19.29 23.28 -16.75
C ASP A 336 18.78 22.35 -17.86
N PHE A 337 17.46 22.31 -18.07
CA PHE A 337 16.81 21.34 -18.94
C PHE A 337 16.41 21.89 -20.30
N VAL A 338 15.77 23.06 -20.33
CA VAL A 338 15.11 23.63 -21.51
C VAL A 338 15.94 24.76 -22.11
N GLU A 339 16.11 25.86 -21.38
CA GLU A 339 16.88 27.03 -21.81
C GLU A 339 17.18 28.00 -20.65
N SER A 340 18.24 28.80 -20.78
CA SER A 340 18.62 29.79 -19.77
C SER A 340 19.23 31.05 -20.38
N TYR A 341 19.21 32.16 -19.64
CA TYR A 341 20.09 33.30 -19.89
C TYR A 341 21.43 33.13 -19.18
N GLU A 342 22.52 33.04 -19.92
CA GLU A 342 23.88 32.96 -19.36
C GLU A 342 24.66 34.25 -19.59
N PRO A 343 25.43 34.73 -18.60
CA PRO A 343 26.22 35.94 -18.76
C PRO A 343 27.43 35.69 -19.67
N VAL A 344 27.55 36.49 -20.73
CA VAL A 344 28.69 36.50 -21.64
C VAL A 344 29.42 37.83 -21.50
N VAL A 345 30.76 37.76 -21.46
CA VAL A 345 31.60 38.95 -21.32
C VAL A 345 32.14 39.33 -22.69
N GLU A 346 31.49 40.32 -23.32
CA GLU A 346 31.97 40.95 -24.55
C GLU A 346 32.48 42.37 -24.27
N ASP A 347 33.71 42.66 -24.69
CA ASP A 347 34.35 43.98 -24.56
C ASP A 347 34.31 44.62 -23.15
N GLY A 348 34.25 43.79 -22.10
CA GLY A 348 34.20 44.25 -20.71
C GLY A 348 32.81 44.67 -20.22
N THR A 349 31.77 44.43 -21.02
CA THR A 349 30.35 44.53 -20.65
C THR A 349 29.81 43.12 -20.40
N ILE A 350 28.89 42.97 -19.44
CA ILE A 350 28.16 41.71 -19.21
C ILE A 350 26.88 41.81 -20.05
N GLU A 351 26.78 40.95 -21.06
CA GLU A 351 25.56 40.70 -21.81
C GLU A 351 24.99 39.34 -21.38
N PHE A 352 23.71 39.08 -21.68
CA PHE A 352 23.06 37.82 -21.36
C PHE A 352 22.62 37.18 -22.66
N ASP A 353 23.20 36.01 -22.98
CA ASP A 353 22.84 35.25 -24.16
C ASP A 353 21.85 34.14 -23.79
N GLU A 354 20.90 33.89 -24.69
CA GLU A 354 20.01 32.75 -24.63
C GLU A 354 20.79 31.48 -24.97
N VAL A 355 20.79 30.53 -24.04
CA VAL A 355 21.50 29.25 -24.17
C VAL A 355 20.51 28.12 -24.15
N GLU A 356 20.42 27.44 -25.29
CA GLU A 356 19.67 26.20 -25.47
C GLU A 356 20.27 25.05 -24.63
N LYS A 357 19.41 24.33 -23.90
CA LYS A 357 19.82 23.23 -23.01
C LYS A 357 19.46 21.86 -23.60
N GLY A 358 19.57 20.84 -22.75
CA GLY A 358 19.61 19.44 -23.18
C GLY A 358 18.36 18.99 -23.92
N PHE A 359 17.18 19.29 -23.39
CA PHE A 359 15.92 18.87 -23.99
C PHE A 359 15.67 19.56 -25.33
N ARG A 360 15.87 20.88 -25.38
CA ARG A 360 15.69 21.67 -26.60
C ARG A 360 16.64 21.21 -27.72
N LYS A 361 17.90 20.86 -27.38
CA LYS A 361 18.85 20.21 -28.31
C LYS A 361 18.37 18.85 -28.79
N ALA A 362 17.69 18.06 -27.96
CA ALA A 362 17.14 16.77 -28.35
C ALA A 362 16.00 16.94 -29.35
N CYS A 363 15.07 17.88 -29.10
CA CYS A 363 14.01 18.23 -30.04
C CYS A 363 14.58 18.71 -31.38
N ARG A 364 15.57 19.60 -31.36
CA ARG A 364 16.19 20.09 -32.60
C ARG A 364 16.87 18.97 -33.38
N TYR A 365 17.62 18.09 -32.71
CA TYR A 365 18.24 16.94 -33.37
C TYR A 365 17.17 16.03 -34.01
N ALA A 366 16.07 15.78 -33.30
CA ALA A 366 14.97 14.97 -33.81
C ALA A 366 14.26 15.59 -35.02
N GLN A 367 14.25 16.93 -35.15
CA GLN A 367 13.66 17.66 -36.29
C GLN A 367 14.61 17.80 -37.48
N ASP A 368 15.86 18.15 -37.21
CA ASP A 368 16.80 18.61 -38.25
C ASP A 368 17.75 17.50 -38.73
N ASP A 369 18.11 16.56 -37.84
CA ASP A 369 19.19 15.59 -38.06
C ASP A 369 18.70 14.13 -38.16
N ALA A 370 17.52 13.80 -37.65
CA ALA A 370 16.93 12.46 -37.70
C ALA A 370 15.87 12.35 -38.81
N ASP A 371 15.77 11.19 -39.45
CA ASP A 371 14.66 10.91 -40.38
C ASP A 371 13.35 10.66 -39.58
N ASP A 372 12.19 10.87 -40.22
CA ASP A 372 10.87 10.76 -39.57
C ASP A 372 10.59 9.35 -38.99
N ASP A 373 11.22 8.30 -39.56
CA ASP A 373 11.12 6.91 -39.12
C ASP A 373 12.21 6.50 -38.11
N GLU A 374 13.09 7.42 -37.71
CA GLU A 374 14.17 7.18 -36.74
C GLU A 374 13.83 7.74 -35.35
N TYR A 375 13.93 6.90 -34.32
CA TYR A 375 13.65 7.33 -32.95
C TYR A 375 14.83 8.03 -32.26
N VAL A 376 14.56 9.18 -31.63
CA VAL A 376 15.49 9.90 -30.76
C VAL A 376 15.04 9.75 -29.32
N PHE A 377 15.91 9.24 -28.45
CA PHE A 377 15.58 8.95 -27.06
C PHE A 377 16.05 10.06 -26.11
N VAL A 378 15.17 10.45 -25.20
CA VAL A 378 15.45 11.27 -24.01
C VAL A 378 15.20 10.40 -22.79
N ILE A 379 16.26 10.09 -22.05
CA ILE A 379 16.18 9.26 -20.85
C ILE A 379 16.33 10.15 -19.62
N LEU A 380 15.32 10.09 -18.75
CA LEU A 380 15.21 10.87 -17.51
C LEU A 380 15.36 9.93 -16.32
N ASP A 381 16.58 9.84 -15.82
CA ASP A 381 16.92 9.01 -14.67
C ASP A 381 16.51 9.69 -13.37
N GLU A 382 15.96 8.91 -12.44
CA GLU A 382 15.45 9.39 -11.14
C GLU A 382 14.49 10.59 -11.29
N ILE A 383 13.50 10.49 -12.19
CA ILE A 383 12.63 11.61 -12.57
C ILE A 383 11.89 12.22 -11.36
N ASN A 384 11.59 11.42 -10.33
CA ASN A 384 10.95 11.85 -9.08
C ASN A 384 11.89 12.57 -8.09
N ARG A 385 13.19 12.75 -8.39
CA ARG A 385 14.12 13.49 -7.51
C ARG A 385 14.14 15.00 -7.73
N ALA A 386 13.35 15.51 -8.68
CA ALA A 386 13.20 16.93 -8.94
C ALA A 386 11.72 17.28 -9.07
N ASN A 387 11.38 18.56 -8.90
CA ASN A 387 10.05 19.07 -9.18
C ASN A 387 9.83 19.05 -10.69
N VAL A 388 9.28 17.95 -11.20
CA VAL A 388 9.19 17.72 -12.65
C VAL A 388 8.31 18.78 -13.32
N SER A 389 7.27 19.25 -12.64
CA SER A 389 6.39 20.31 -13.14
C SER A 389 7.14 21.63 -13.31
N GLU A 390 8.04 21.99 -12.38
CA GLU A 390 8.91 23.17 -12.52
C GLU A 390 10.00 22.97 -13.58
N VAL A 391 10.60 21.78 -13.67
CA VAL A 391 11.66 21.48 -14.64
C VAL A 391 11.13 21.49 -16.08
N PHE A 392 9.91 20.98 -16.29
CA PHE A 392 9.30 20.90 -17.62
C PHE A 392 8.65 22.22 -18.03
N GLY A 393 8.09 23.01 -17.11
CA GLY A 393 7.45 24.28 -17.44
C GLY A 393 6.38 24.12 -18.54
N GLU A 394 6.58 24.79 -19.68
CA GLU A 394 5.67 24.73 -20.83
C GLU A 394 5.67 23.35 -21.54
N LEU A 395 6.76 22.58 -21.43
CA LEU A 395 6.89 21.25 -22.04
C LEU A 395 5.78 20.29 -21.61
N PHE A 396 5.19 20.52 -20.44
CA PHE A 396 4.12 19.73 -19.87
C PHE A 396 2.91 19.60 -20.80
N SER A 397 2.57 20.67 -21.53
CA SER A 397 1.49 20.64 -22.52
C SER A 397 1.95 20.07 -23.86
N LEU A 398 3.23 20.27 -24.22
CA LEU A 398 3.81 19.81 -25.48
C LEU A 398 3.93 18.28 -25.56
N ILE A 399 4.23 17.62 -24.43
CA ILE A 399 4.33 16.16 -24.39
C ILE A 399 2.96 15.45 -24.46
N GLU A 400 1.88 16.15 -24.09
CA GLU A 400 0.50 15.62 -24.11
C GLU A 400 -0.14 15.74 -25.49
N TYR A 401 0.02 16.92 -26.12
CA TYR A 401 -0.70 17.28 -27.35
C TYR A 401 0.24 17.48 -28.54
N ARG A 402 1.34 16.72 -28.62
CA ARG A 402 2.37 16.93 -29.66
C ARG A 402 1.81 16.89 -31.08
N GLU A 403 0.90 15.95 -31.37
CA GLU A 403 0.28 15.80 -32.68
C GLU A 403 -0.70 16.95 -32.95
N GLU A 404 -1.55 17.31 -31.99
CA GLU A 404 -2.51 18.40 -32.16
C GLU A 404 -1.84 19.77 -32.25
N ILE A 405 -0.75 19.99 -31.51
CA ILE A 405 0.00 21.25 -31.55
C ILE A 405 0.70 21.43 -32.90
N GLU A 406 1.28 20.34 -33.43
CA GLU A 406 1.88 20.33 -34.77
C GLU A 406 0.83 20.54 -35.87
N GLU A 407 -0.36 19.91 -35.76
CA GLU A 407 -1.44 20.06 -36.75
C GLU A 407 -2.16 21.41 -36.68
N MET A 408 -2.29 22.00 -35.48
CA MET A 408 -3.09 23.21 -35.25
C MET A 408 -2.27 24.52 -35.34
N ASP A 409 -0.97 24.45 -35.60
CA ASP A 409 -0.07 25.63 -35.69
C ASP A 409 -0.20 26.54 -34.45
N VAL A 410 -0.21 25.91 -33.27
CA VAL A 410 -0.36 26.63 -31.99
C VAL A 410 0.93 27.39 -31.69
N ASP A 411 0.81 28.71 -31.55
CA ASP A 411 1.91 29.60 -31.18
C ASP A 411 2.27 29.43 -29.69
N GLN A 412 3.01 28.36 -29.36
CA GLN A 412 3.62 28.15 -28.06
C GLN A 412 5.06 28.66 -28.06
N GLN A 413 5.28 29.75 -27.35
CA GLN A 413 6.59 30.37 -27.17
C GLN A 413 7.23 29.89 -25.87
N LEU A 414 8.56 29.75 -25.86
CA LEU A 414 9.31 29.46 -24.65
C LEU A 414 9.38 30.68 -23.73
N MET A 415 9.73 30.44 -22.46
CA MET A 415 9.72 31.48 -21.42
C MET A 415 10.80 32.54 -21.63
N TYR A 416 11.98 32.14 -22.10
CA TYR A 416 13.14 33.02 -22.20
C TYR A 416 13.42 33.43 -23.65
N SER A 417 13.36 32.49 -24.58
CA SER A 417 13.44 32.77 -26.01
C SER A 417 12.02 32.91 -26.57
N ASP A 418 11.75 33.98 -27.32
CA ASP A 418 10.48 34.12 -28.07
C ASP A 418 10.34 33.08 -29.21
N ASP A 419 11.19 32.04 -29.22
CA ASP A 419 11.19 30.93 -30.17
C ASP A 419 10.07 29.93 -29.86
N GLN A 420 9.54 29.33 -30.92
CA GLN A 420 8.59 28.24 -30.81
C GLN A 420 9.32 26.91 -30.57
N LEU A 421 8.84 26.13 -29.60
CA LEU A 421 9.29 24.75 -29.38
C LEU A 421 8.16 23.78 -29.68
N ILE A 422 8.44 22.83 -30.57
CA ILE A 422 7.57 21.70 -30.87
C ILE A 422 8.30 20.43 -30.45
N VAL A 423 7.61 19.52 -29.76
CA VAL A 423 8.15 18.21 -29.40
C VAL A 423 7.88 17.25 -30.55
N PRO A 424 8.91 16.73 -31.25
CA PRO A 424 8.71 15.88 -32.44
C PRO A 424 8.09 14.52 -32.11
N ASN A 425 7.29 13.97 -33.02
CA ASN A 425 6.66 12.65 -32.84
C ASN A 425 7.66 11.48 -32.85
N ASN A 426 8.85 11.66 -33.41
CA ASN A 426 9.94 10.68 -33.36
C ASN A 426 10.81 10.80 -32.10
N LEU A 427 10.50 11.73 -31.18
CA LEU A 427 11.16 11.84 -29.88
C LEU A 427 10.46 10.93 -28.86
N VAL A 428 11.21 9.99 -28.28
CA VAL A 428 10.75 9.08 -27.22
C VAL A 428 11.37 9.48 -25.88
N ILE A 429 10.54 9.72 -24.88
CA ILE A 429 10.93 10.04 -23.51
C ILE A 429 10.75 8.78 -22.65
N ILE A 430 11.82 8.32 -22.00
CA ILE A 430 11.77 7.25 -21.00
C ILE A 430 12.18 7.82 -19.65
N GLY A 431 11.24 7.93 -18.72
CA GLY A 431 11.51 8.23 -17.32
C GLY A 431 11.80 6.96 -16.53
N THR A 432 12.66 7.02 -15.54
CA THR A 432 12.82 5.93 -14.56
C THR A 432 12.54 6.44 -13.16
N MET A 433 11.75 5.69 -12.40
CA MET A 433 11.34 6.04 -11.05
C MET A 433 11.57 4.85 -10.09
N ASN A 434 12.13 5.13 -8.92
CA ASN A 434 12.15 4.18 -7.81
C ASN A 434 10.91 4.43 -6.95
N ASN A 435 10.09 3.40 -6.74
CA ASN A 435 8.88 3.49 -5.91
C ASN A 435 9.16 3.35 -4.41
N LEU A 436 10.29 2.76 -4.01
CA LEU A 436 10.64 2.57 -2.58
C LEU A 436 11.42 3.72 -1.93
N ASP A 437 11.90 4.70 -2.70
CA ASP A 437 12.78 5.74 -2.16
C ASP A 437 11.95 6.83 -1.47
N LYS A 438 11.97 6.85 -0.14
CA LYS A 438 11.22 7.81 0.71
C LYS A 438 11.69 9.27 0.53
N SER A 439 12.82 9.51 -0.16
CA SER A 439 13.45 10.83 -0.29
C SER A 439 13.09 11.60 -1.56
N THR A 440 12.16 11.08 -2.36
CA THR A 440 11.79 11.63 -3.67
C THR A 440 10.52 12.47 -3.58
N GLU A 441 10.44 13.54 -4.39
CA GLU A 441 9.20 14.31 -4.54
C GLU A 441 8.14 13.45 -5.22
N GLU A 442 6.88 13.58 -4.78
CA GLU A 442 5.79 12.84 -5.40
C GLU A 442 5.55 13.35 -6.82
N MET A 443 5.54 12.43 -7.77
CA MET A 443 5.20 12.76 -9.15
C MET A 443 3.72 13.14 -9.21
N GLU A 444 3.41 14.38 -9.59
CA GLU A 444 2.02 14.83 -9.71
C GLU A 444 1.21 13.87 -10.58
N PHE A 445 -0.01 13.52 -10.14
CA PHE A 445 -0.92 12.61 -10.87
C PHE A 445 -1.12 13.02 -12.33
N ALA A 446 -1.18 14.33 -12.60
CA ALA A 446 -1.30 14.87 -13.94
C ALA A 446 -0.11 14.50 -14.85
N LEU A 447 1.10 14.40 -14.29
CA LEU A 447 2.26 13.95 -15.03
C LEU A 447 2.23 12.43 -15.21
N ARG A 448 1.90 11.67 -14.16
CA ARG A 448 1.84 10.20 -14.23
C ARG A 448 0.90 9.72 -15.34
N ARG A 449 -0.28 10.35 -15.53
CA ARG A 449 -1.22 9.95 -16.61
C ARG A 449 -0.71 10.11 -18.03
N ARG A 450 0.38 10.85 -18.25
CA ARG A 450 0.94 11.14 -19.59
C ARG A 450 2.08 10.21 -19.96
N PHE A 451 2.47 9.35 -19.04
CA PHE A 451 3.41 8.29 -19.29
C PHE A 451 2.68 6.96 -19.26
N SER A 452 3.00 6.09 -20.21
CA SER A 452 2.63 4.69 -20.14
C SER A 452 3.60 3.99 -19.19
N GLU A 453 3.05 3.45 -18.13
CA GLU A 453 3.82 2.84 -17.04
C GLU A 453 4.28 1.44 -17.46
N ILE A 454 5.59 1.20 -17.37
CA ILE A 454 6.21 -0.09 -17.64
C ILE A 454 6.85 -0.56 -16.33
N GLU A 455 6.33 -1.63 -15.77
CA GLU A 455 6.87 -2.18 -14.52
C GLU A 455 8.16 -2.95 -14.79
N VAL A 456 9.15 -2.78 -13.92
CA VAL A 456 10.42 -3.49 -13.97
C VAL A 456 10.64 -4.25 -12.66
N PRO A 457 10.06 -5.45 -12.54
CA PRO A 457 10.14 -6.25 -11.33
C PRO A 457 11.52 -6.90 -11.14
N PRO A 458 11.82 -7.38 -9.93
CA PRO A 458 12.93 -8.30 -9.69
C PRO A 458 12.78 -9.57 -10.56
N SER A 459 13.84 -9.97 -11.25
CA SER A 459 13.81 -11.13 -12.14
C SER A 459 14.96 -12.08 -11.82
N THR A 460 14.62 -13.34 -11.57
CA THR A 460 15.59 -14.44 -11.38
C THR A 460 16.31 -14.78 -12.69
N GLY A 461 15.64 -14.64 -13.83
CA GLY A 461 16.25 -14.81 -15.15
C GLY A 461 17.36 -13.77 -15.41
N GLU A 462 17.10 -12.50 -15.10
CA GLU A 462 18.10 -11.43 -15.20
C GLU A 462 19.23 -11.60 -14.18
N LEU A 463 18.92 -12.07 -12.97
CA LEU A 463 19.94 -12.43 -11.97
C LEU A 463 20.92 -13.46 -12.57
N ARG A 464 20.41 -14.56 -13.14
CA ARG A 464 21.24 -15.59 -13.79
C ARG A 464 22.10 -15.00 -14.91
N ASN A 465 21.50 -14.20 -15.78
CA ASN A 465 22.22 -13.54 -16.87
C ASN A 465 23.36 -12.62 -16.39
N ILE A 466 23.16 -11.89 -15.29
CA ILE A 466 24.18 -11.01 -14.71
C ILE A 466 25.34 -11.82 -14.12
N LEU A 467 25.03 -12.91 -13.42
CA LEU A 467 26.02 -13.77 -12.79
C LEU A 467 26.81 -14.59 -13.83
N ASP A 468 26.15 -15.10 -14.88
CA ASP A 468 26.78 -15.84 -15.98
C ASP A 468 27.77 -14.98 -16.78
N LYS A 469 27.46 -13.68 -16.94
CA LYS A 469 28.33 -12.72 -17.65
C LYS A 469 29.46 -12.16 -16.76
N GLN A 470 29.54 -12.58 -15.50
CA GLN A 470 30.49 -12.02 -14.54
C GLN A 470 31.91 -12.54 -14.78
N GLU A 471 32.88 -11.63 -14.89
CA GLU A 471 34.29 -12.03 -15.02
C GLU A 471 34.93 -12.38 -13.66
N GLY A 472 35.56 -13.55 -13.60
CA GLY A 472 36.44 -13.95 -12.49
C GLY A 472 35.81 -14.86 -11.44
N HIS A 473 34.62 -15.40 -11.70
CA HIS A 473 34.02 -16.51 -10.96
C HIS A 473 33.14 -17.32 -11.94
N ASP A 474 33.14 -18.64 -11.79
CA ASP A 474 32.33 -19.55 -12.60
C ASP A 474 31.31 -20.16 -11.63
N TRP A 475 30.05 -19.74 -11.76
CA TRP A 475 28.99 -20.12 -10.84
C TRP A 475 28.54 -21.56 -11.12
N ASP A 476 28.40 -22.37 -10.07
CA ASP A 476 27.76 -23.67 -10.21
C ASP A 476 26.24 -23.49 -10.44
N PRO A 477 25.59 -24.22 -11.35
CA PRO A 477 24.14 -24.25 -11.46
C PRO A 477 23.38 -24.35 -10.13
N GLU A 478 23.88 -25.16 -9.17
CA GLU A 478 23.26 -25.28 -7.84
C GLU A 478 23.33 -23.97 -7.04
N GLU A 479 24.43 -23.22 -7.12
CA GLU A 479 24.56 -21.91 -6.47
C GLU A 479 23.64 -20.84 -7.10
N LEU A 480 23.44 -20.91 -8.42
CA LEU A 480 22.53 -20.02 -9.15
C LEU A 480 21.07 -20.29 -8.80
N ASP A 481 20.69 -21.56 -8.66
CA ASP A 481 19.35 -21.95 -8.23
C ASP A 481 19.08 -21.51 -6.78
N GLU A 482 20.06 -21.67 -5.88
CA GLU A 482 19.96 -21.21 -4.49
C GLU A 482 19.79 -19.68 -4.40
N LEU A 483 20.52 -18.90 -5.21
CA LEU A 483 20.37 -17.44 -5.24
C LEU A 483 19.05 -16.98 -5.87
N ALA A 484 18.54 -17.71 -6.86
CA ALA A 484 17.23 -17.43 -7.45
C ALA A 484 16.12 -17.68 -6.42
N LEU A 485 16.23 -18.77 -5.64
CA LEU A 485 15.31 -19.08 -4.55
C LEU A 485 15.38 -18.02 -3.45
N LEU A 486 16.59 -17.62 -3.03
CA LEU A 486 16.77 -16.52 -2.07
C LEU A 486 16.12 -15.23 -2.55
N LEU A 487 16.29 -14.88 -3.83
CA LEU A 487 15.67 -13.69 -4.38
C LEU A 487 14.15 -13.77 -4.25
N ASN A 488 13.53 -14.86 -4.68
CA ASN A 488 12.07 -15.03 -4.57
C ASN A 488 11.61 -14.98 -3.11
N MET A 489 12.23 -15.74 -2.20
CA MET A 489 11.81 -15.75 -0.79
C MET A 489 11.93 -14.38 -0.11
N VAL A 490 12.95 -13.58 -0.45
CA VAL A 490 13.05 -12.21 0.11
C VAL A 490 11.96 -11.28 -0.43
N ASN A 491 11.57 -11.45 -1.69
CA ASN A 491 10.49 -10.67 -2.29
C ASN A 491 9.11 -11.10 -1.77
N ASP A 492 8.88 -12.41 -1.67
CA ASP A 492 7.58 -13.00 -1.34
C ASP A 492 7.37 -13.08 0.18
N GLU A 493 8.24 -13.78 0.92
CA GLU A 493 8.10 -13.98 2.37
C GLU A 493 8.70 -12.82 3.18
N GLY A 494 9.80 -12.26 2.69
CA GLY A 494 10.48 -11.13 3.31
C GLY A 494 9.85 -9.79 2.98
N GLU A 495 8.74 -9.76 2.22
CA GLU A 495 7.97 -8.58 1.77
C GLU A 495 8.83 -7.36 1.38
N TYR A 496 10.02 -7.63 0.84
CA TYR A 496 10.97 -6.61 0.47
C TYR A 496 11.34 -6.77 -1.00
N PRO A 497 10.96 -5.82 -1.86
CA PRO A 497 11.14 -6.01 -3.29
C PRO A 497 12.60 -5.78 -3.69
N LEU A 498 13.43 -6.81 -3.54
CA LEU A 498 14.87 -6.77 -3.70
C LEU A 498 15.27 -6.85 -5.17
N GLY A 499 15.98 -5.84 -5.67
CA GLY A 499 16.52 -5.86 -7.03
C GLY A 499 17.66 -6.86 -7.26
N HIS A 500 17.66 -7.56 -8.39
CA HIS A 500 18.69 -8.54 -8.77
C HIS A 500 20.08 -7.91 -9.03
N THR A 501 20.17 -6.60 -9.32
CA THR A 501 21.48 -5.95 -9.57
C THR A 501 22.35 -5.80 -8.32
N TYR A 502 21.79 -5.91 -7.11
CA TYR A 502 22.58 -5.91 -5.86
C TYR A 502 23.62 -7.04 -5.83
N PHE A 503 23.35 -8.14 -6.53
CA PHE A 503 24.21 -9.33 -6.59
C PHE A 503 25.31 -9.25 -7.66
N LYS A 504 25.32 -8.22 -8.52
CA LYS A 504 26.25 -8.08 -9.66
C LYS A 504 27.73 -8.21 -9.28
N ASP A 505 28.10 -7.72 -8.10
CA ASP A 505 29.50 -7.75 -7.61
C ASP A 505 29.78 -8.90 -6.65
N THR A 506 28.79 -9.74 -6.32
CA THR A 506 28.97 -10.90 -5.44
C THR A 506 29.70 -11.99 -6.21
N LYS A 507 30.76 -12.56 -5.63
CA LYS A 507 31.56 -13.63 -6.27
C LYS A 507 31.53 -14.89 -5.40
N GLY A 508 30.53 -15.73 -5.65
CA GLY A 508 30.28 -16.95 -4.89
C GLY A 508 29.56 -16.70 -3.55
N LEU A 509 29.07 -17.79 -2.95
CA LEU A 509 28.30 -17.76 -1.70
C LEU A 509 29.11 -17.25 -0.49
N ASP A 510 30.44 -17.44 -0.51
CA ASP A 510 31.34 -16.92 0.53
C ASP A 510 31.30 -15.37 0.66
N GLU A 511 31.01 -14.66 -0.43
CA GLU A 511 30.86 -13.21 -0.44
C GLU A 511 29.41 -12.73 -0.27
N LEU A 512 28.42 -13.63 -0.34
CA LEU A 512 26.99 -13.30 -0.24
C LEU A 512 26.67 -12.57 1.07
N LEU A 513 27.09 -13.13 2.21
CA LEU A 513 26.87 -12.50 3.53
C LEU A 513 27.58 -11.15 3.69
N LYS A 514 28.61 -10.88 2.89
CA LYS A 514 29.33 -9.62 2.88
C LYS A 514 28.61 -8.60 2.01
N THR A 515 28.06 -9.00 0.86
CA THR A 515 27.15 -8.18 0.06
C THR A 515 25.91 -7.82 0.87
N TYR A 516 25.30 -8.82 1.52
CA TYR A 516 24.13 -8.63 2.37
C TYR A 516 24.38 -7.61 3.47
N ARG A 517 25.37 -7.84 4.35
CA ARG A 517 25.66 -6.96 5.48
C ARG A 517 26.03 -5.52 5.09
N ARG A 518 26.61 -5.30 3.89
CA ARG A 518 27.15 -3.99 3.50
C ARG A 518 26.25 -3.19 2.56
N ARG A 519 25.43 -3.86 1.74
CA ARG A 519 24.63 -3.22 0.69
C ARG A 519 23.14 -3.44 0.89
N ILE A 520 22.73 -4.69 1.12
CA ILE A 520 21.29 -5.06 1.14
C ILE A 520 20.66 -4.76 2.50
N ARG A 521 21.23 -5.29 3.58
CA ARG A 521 20.71 -5.15 4.95
C ARG A 521 20.50 -3.68 5.37
N PRO A 522 21.40 -2.72 5.08
CA PRO A 522 21.15 -1.31 5.39
C PRO A 522 19.92 -0.73 4.68
N SER A 523 19.71 -1.09 3.40
CA SER A 523 18.55 -0.63 2.61
C SER A 523 17.24 -1.20 3.17
N ILE A 524 17.22 -2.49 3.51
CA ILE A 524 16.07 -3.15 4.13
C ILE A 524 15.74 -2.51 5.47
N LYS A 525 16.75 -2.27 6.32
CA LYS A 525 16.55 -1.58 7.60
C LYS A 525 15.98 -0.17 7.45
N GLN A 526 16.35 0.56 6.40
CA GLN A 526 15.79 1.88 6.12
C GLN A 526 14.34 1.79 5.64
N TYR A 527 14.01 0.74 4.87
CA TYR A 527 12.67 0.49 4.37
C TYR A 527 11.69 0.15 5.51
N PHE A 528 11.99 -0.89 6.30
CA PHE A 528 11.16 -1.38 7.40
C PHE A 528 11.17 -0.49 8.67
N GLY A 529 12.17 0.38 8.82
CA GLY A 529 12.26 1.26 9.99
C GLY A 529 12.45 0.50 11.31
N GLU A 530 11.94 1.06 12.42
CA GLU A 530 12.03 0.45 13.77
C GLU A 530 10.85 -0.48 14.12
N TYR A 531 9.86 -0.65 13.23
CA TYR A 531 8.56 -1.25 13.56
C TYR A 531 8.35 -2.66 12.99
N GLN A 532 9.27 -3.15 12.16
CA GLN A 532 9.22 -4.48 11.54
C GLN A 532 10.56 -5.20 11.76
N GLU A 533 10.96 -5.34 13.03
CA GLU A 533 12.20 -6.03 13.40
C GLU A 533 12.13 -7.53 13.06
N GLU A 534 10.95 -8.16 13.17
CA GLU A 534 10.71 -9.56 12.82
C GLU A 534 10.95 -9.86 11.33
N GLN A 535 10.51 -8.98 10.42
CA GLN A 535 10.77 -9.11 8.99
C GLN A 535 12.25 -8.98 8.65
N LEU A 536 12.95 -8.06 9.32
CA LEU A 536 14.40 -7.94 9.17
C LEU A 536 15.13 -9.20 9.68
N GLU A 537 14.66 -9.81 10.78
CA GLU A 537 15.17 -11.06 11.31
C GLU A 537 14.93 -12.25 10.36
N LEU A 538 13.74 -12.33 9.75
CA LEU A 538 13.42 -13.32 8.72
C LEU A 538 14.40 -13.22 7.55
N VAL A 539 14.59 -12.03 6.99
CA VAL A 539 15.54 -11.82 5.89
C VAL A 539 16.99 -12.10 6.34
N ASP A 540 17.37 -11.73 7.57
CA ASP A 540 18.68 -12.07 8.16
C ASP A 540 18.89 -13.60 8.19
N ASP A 541 17.85 -14.40 8.41
CA ASP A 541 17.90 -15.86 8.42
C ASP A 541 17.96 -16.45 6.99
N LEU A 542 17.12 -15.96 6.07
CA LEU A 542 17.14 -16.40 4.65
C LEU A 542 18.53 -16.27 4.02
N PHE A 543 19.22 -15.14 4.24
CA PHE A 543 20.58 -14.95 3.74
C PHE A 543 21.61 -15.87 4.41
N GLN A 544 21.38 -16.30 5.66
CA GLN A 544 22.23 -17.27 6.35
C GLN A 544 22.03 -18.69 5.83
N GLN A 545 20.78 -19.09 5.58
CA GLN A 545 20.44 -20.38 4.98
C GLN A 545 21.01 -20.48 3.56
N ALA A 546 20.83 -19.45 2.73
CA ALA A 546 21.38 -19.40 1.37
C ALA A 546 22.91 -19.55 1.34
N ALA A 547 23.60 -18.88 2.26
CA ALA A 547 25.07 -18.97 2.35
C ALA A 547 25.57 -20.36 2.76
N ARG A 548 24.70 -21.22 3.30
CA ARG A 548 24.98 -22.61 3.66
C ARG A 548 24.45 -23.61 2.63
N MET A 549 23.78 -23.15 1.56
CA MET A 549 23.03 -23.98 0.61
C MET A 549 21.94 -24.81 1.29
N GLU A 550 21.22 -24.20 2.23
CA GLU A 550 20.17 -24.86 3.01
C GLU A 550 18.76 -24.49 2.55
N LEU A 551 18.55 -23.49 1.67
CA LEU A 551 17.21 -23.11 1.21
C LEU A 551 16.56 -24.22 0.37
N SER A 552 17.33 -24.88 -0.49
CA SER A 552 16.83 -26.01 -1.30
C SER A 552 16.36 -27.23 -0.49
N ASP A 553 16.78 -27.34 0.78
CA ASP A 553 16.36 -28.41 1.70
C ASP A 553 15.05 -28.07 2.44
N VAL A 554 14.64 -26.80 2.41
CA VAL A 554 13.48 -26.23 3.11
C VAL A 554 12.30 -25.97 2.15
N SER A 555 12.57 -25.74 0.86
CA SER A 555 11.57 -25.44 -0.19
C SER A 555 10.71 -26.63 -0.64
#